data_AF-A0A7Y7H5W2-F1
#
_entry.id   AF-A0A7Y7H5W2-F1
#
_cell.length_a   1.000
_cell.length_b   1.000
_cell.length_c   1.000
_cell.angle_alpha   90.00
_cell.angle_beta   90.00
_cell.angle_gamma   90.00
#
_symmetry.space_group_name_H-M   'P 1'
#
loop_
_entity.id
_entity.type
_entity.pdbx_description
1 polymer ?
#
loop_
_entity_poly.entity_id
_entity_poly.type
_entity_poly.pdbx_seq_one_letter_code
_entity_poly.pdbx_strand_id
1 'polypeptide(L)'
;MSKNQKSIFDMARDTYRGTTNNKEFSKKLIEAVGSIIKTSGYISLNQSNIANATGVNRKLINLYFGSLDSLVETYICGKHYWLDATSNAGSLMTALTYENIQAVMELVLSHQLGYFSQHEEMQKIVCFNGVTGYPDICGKTAGKESILD
;
A
#
# COMPACT_ATOMS: atom_id res chain seq x y z
N MET A 1 19.04 -50.18 -7.04
CA MET A 1 18.88 -49.03 -7.95
C MET A 1 17.42 -48.86 -8.31
N SER A 2 16.71 -47.91 -7.72
CA SER A 2 15.74 -47.10 -8.46
C SER A 2 15.38 -45.89 -7.60
N LYS A 3 15.43 -44.72 -8.23
CA LYS A 3 15.45 -43.40 -7.63
C LYS A 3 14.03 -43.06 -7.17
N ASN A 4 13.85 -42.75 -5.88
CA ASN A 4 12.62 -42.16 -5.37
C ASN A 4 12.63 -40.67 -5.74
N GLN A 5 12.26 -40.38 -6.99
CA GLN A 5 12.14 -39.03 -7.50
C GLN A 5 10.81 -38.46 -6.98
N LYS A 6 10.85 -37.88 -5.77
CA LYS A 6 9.73 -37.07 -5.24
C LYS A 6 9.35 -36.03 -6.29
N SER A 7 8.11 -36.08 -6.75
CA SER A 7 7.56 -35.18 -7.75
C SER A 7 7.70 -33.73 -7.27
N ILE A 8 8.20 -32.84 -8.13
CA ILE A 8 8.31 -31.39 -7.85
C ILE A 8 6.93 -30.81 -7.48
N PHE A 9 5.85 -31.47 -7.92
CA PHE A 9 4.47 -31.12 -7.59
C PHE A 9 4.05 -31.48 -6.15
N ASP A 10 4.71 -32.45 -5.50
CA ASP A 10 4.37 -32.86 -4.13
C ASP A 10 4.92 -31.89 -3.08
N MET A 11 5.96 -31.12 -3.42
CA MET A 11 6.50 -30.07 -2.55
C MET A 11 5.62 -28.81 -2.51
N ALA A 12 4.72 -28.65 -3.48
CA ALA A 12 3.78 -27.52 -3.54
C ALA A 12 2.46 -27.76 -2.79
N ARG A 13 2.21 -28.97 -2.27
CA ARG A 13 1.01 -29.30 -1.48
C ARG A 13 1.21 -29.23 0.03
N ASP A 14 2.45 -29.13 0.50
CA ASP A 14 2.74 -29.00 1.92
C ASP A 14 3.07 -27.55 2.25
N THR A 15 2.04 -26.77 2.63
CA THR A 15 2.06 -25.69 3.64
C THR A 15 0.84 -24.77 3.54
N TYR A 16 -0.38 -25.32 3.39
CA TYR A 16 -1.56 -24.61 3.90
C TYR A 16 -1.69 -24.93 5.40
N ARG A 17 -0.92 -24.19 6.20
CA ARG A 17 -1.08 -24.12 7.66
C ARG A 17 -1.90 -22.86 7.97
N GLY A 18 -2.89 -23.00 8.86
CA GLY A 18 -3.98 -22.05 9.07
C GLY A 18 -3.57 -20.60 9.38
N THR A 19 -4.58 -19.72 9.36
CA THR A 19 -4.73 -18.32 9.80
C THR A 19 -3.48 -17.47 10.12
N THR A 20 -2.47 -17.99 10.82
CA THR A 20 -1.19 -17.30 11.13
C THR A 20 -0.26 -17.18 9.93
N ASN A 21 -0.22 -18.17 9.03
CA ASN A 21 0.60 -18.10 7.80
C ASN A 21 0.07 -17.10 6.76
N ASN A 22 -1.20 -16.70 6.90
CA ASN A 22 -1.86 -15.72 6.02
C ASN A 22 -1.29 -14.30 6.23
N LYS A 23 -0.96 -13.92 7.47
CA LYS A 23 -0.48 -12.55 7.80
C LYS A 23 0.92 -12.26 7.29
N GLU A 24 1.86 -13.19 7.47
CA GLU A 24 3.22 -13.07 6.92
C GLU A 24 3.18 -12.97 5.39
N PHE A 25 2.25 -13.69 4.79
CA PHE A 25 2.08 -13.72 3.35
C PHE A 25 1.49 -12.43 2.78
N SER A 26 0.43 -11.92 3.39
CA SER A 26 -0.18 -10.65 3.01
C SER A 26 0.80 -9.49 3.16
N LYS A 27 1.60 -9.46 4.24
CA LYS A 27 2.67 -8.48 4.44
C LYS A 27 3.71 -8.50 3.32
N LYS A 28 4.19 -9.68 2.92
CA LYS A 28 5.15 -9.80 1.79
C LYS A 28 4.62 -9.25 0.47
N LEU A 29 3.34 -9.48 0.18
CA LEU A 29 2.72 -8.92 -1.03
C LEU A 29 2.63 -7.39 -0.97
N ILE A 30 2.26 -6.84 0.19
CA ILE A 30 2.19 -5.39 0.44
C ILE A 30 3.60 -4.76 0.31
N GLU A 31 4.63 -5.38 0.88
CA GLU A 31 6.02 -4.92 0.77
C GLU A 31 6.53 -4.94 -0.68
N ALA A 32 6.19 -5.97 -1.45
CA ALA A 32 6.58 -6.06 -2.85
C ALA A 32 5.96 -4.97 -3.71
N VAL A 33 4.70 -4.59 -3.45
CA VAL A 33 4.07 -3.44 -4.09
C VAL A 33 4.87 -2.18 -3.83
N GLY A 34 5.25 -1.92 -2.57
CA GLY A 34 6.08 -0.78 -2.22
C GLY A 34 7.45 -0.79 -2.90
N SER A 35 8.11 -1.94 -2.95
CA SER A 35 9.41 -2.09 -3.62
C SER A 35 9.33 -1.79 -5.13
N ILE A 36 8.28 -2.28 -5.79
CA ILE A 36 8.06 -2.04 -7.22
C ILE A 36 7.75 -0.56 -7.49
N ILE A 37 6.89 0.06 -6.68
CA ILE A 37 6.54 1.49 -6.81
C ILE A 37 7.78 2.37 -6.65
N LYS A 38 8.64 2.06 -5.68
CA LYS A 38 9.89 2.80 -5.44
C LYS A 38 10.86 2.68 -6.63
N THR A 39 11.09 1.44 -7.09
CA THR A 39 12.14 1.14 -8.08
C THR A 39 11.73 1.50 -9.50
N SER A 40 10.51 1.14 -9.89
CA SER A 40 10.08 1.10 -11.29
C SER A 40 8.82 1.93 -11.56
N GLY A 41 8.23 2.51 -10.53
CA GLY A 41 7.02 3.32 -10.64
C GLY A 41 5.77 2.51 -10.95
N TYR A 42 4.64 3.21 -11.05
CA TYR A 42 3.31 2.58 -11.12
C TYR A 42 3.06 1.78 -12.41
N ILE A 43 3.62 2.21 -13.55
CA ILE A 43 3.42 1.54 -14.86
C ILE A 43 3.88 0.08 -14.80
N SER A 44 4.90 -0.21 -13.99
CA SER A 44 5.44 -1.55 -13.81
C SER A 44 4.63 -2.42 -12.83
N LEU A 45 3.61 -1.85 -12.18
CA LEU A 45 2.83 -2.54 -11.16
C LEU A 45 1.79 -3.45 -11.82
N ASN A 46 2.12 -4.73 -11.91
CA ASN A 46 1.21 -5.75 -12.40
C ASN A 46 1.35 -7.03 -11.57
N GLN A 47 0.32 -7.89 -11.64
CA GLN A 47 0.27 -9.12 -10.85
C GLN A 47 1.45 -10.06 -11.13
N SER A 48 2.01 -10.03 -12.35
CA SER A 48 3.17 -10.86 -12.72
C SER A 48 4.46 -10.35 -12.08
N ASN A 49 4.67 -9.04 -12.06
CA ASN A 49 5.85 -8.42 -11.45
C ASN A 49 5.84 -8.58 -9.92
N ILE A 50 4.68 -8.47 -9.28
CA ILE A 50 4.52 -8.72 -7.84
C ILE A 50 4.79 -10.20 -7.52
N ALA A 51 4.24 -11.12 -8.33
CA ALA A 51 4.49 -12.55 -8.21
C ALA A 51 5.98 -12.88 -8.34
N ASN A 52 6.66 -12.29 -9.33
CA ASN A 52 8.09 -12.47 -9.55
C ASN A 52 8.93 -11.89 -8.41
N ALA A 53 8.57 -10.71 -7.89
CA ALA A 53 9.29 -10.06 -6.78
C ALA A 53 9.18 -10.85 -5.46
N THR A 54 8.09 -11.58 -5.26
CA THR A 54 7.83 -12.35 -4.03
C THR A 54 8.12 -13.84 -4.16
N GLY A 55 8.30 -14.34 -5.38
CA GLY A 55 8.42 -15.77 -5.68
C GLY A 55 7.09 -16.52 -5.52
N VAL A 56 5.95 -15.82 -5.57
CA VAL A 56 4.65 -16.39 -5.25
C VAL A 56 3.73 -16.49 -6.45
N ASN A 57 2.86 -17.50 -6.46
CA ASN A 57 1.85 -17.66 -7.48
C ASN A 57 0.89 -16.47 -7.53
N ARG A 58 0.77 -15.85 -8.70
CA ARG A 58 -0.18 -14.77 -9.03
C ARG A 58 -1.61 -15.02 -8.52
N LYS A 59 -2.08 -16.27 -8.49
CA LYS A 59 -3.42 -16.62 -7.98
C LYS A 59 -3.64 -16.22 -6.52
N LEU A 60 -2.57 -16.16 -5.72
CA LEU A 60 -2.66 -15.80 -4.32
C LEU A 60 -3.00 -14.31 -4.12
N ILE A 61 -2.62 -13.44 -5.05
CA ILE A 61 -3.04 -12.03 -5.02
C ILE A 61 -4.57 -11.93 -5.02
N ASN A 62 -5.22 -12.62 -5.96
CA ASN A 62 -6.68 -12.63 -6.04
C ASN A 62 -7.33 -13.38 -4.86
N LEU A 63 -6.67 -14.39 -4.30
CA LEU A 63 -7.19 -15.14 -3.16
C LEU A 63 -7.22 -14.30 -1.87
N TYR A 64 -6.16 -13.53 -1.61
CA TYR A 64 -6.02 -12.76 -0.37
C TYR A 64 -6.62 -11.35 -0.47
N PHE A 65 -6.50 -10.71 -1.64
CA PHE A 65 -6.89 -9.32 -1.83
C PHE A 65 -8.05 -9.13 -2.80
N GLY A 66 -8.50 -10.17 -3.50
CA GLY A 66 -9.58 -10.10 -4.50
C GLY A 66 -9.12 -9.57 -5.86
N SER A 67 -8.37 -8.48 -5.87
CA SER A 67 -7.84 -7.85 -7.09
C SER A 67 -6.45 -7.26 -6.86
N LEU A 68 -5.78 -6.86 -7.97
CA LEU A 68 -4.55 -6.06 -7.88
C LEU A 68 -4.85 -4.72 -7.22
N ASP A 69 -5.93 -4.05 -7.61
CA ASP A 69 -6.28 -2.73 -7.11
C ASP A 69 -6.49 -2.73 -5.60
N SER A 70 -7.17 -3.73 -5.05
CA SER A 70 -7.38 -3.85 -3.60
C SER A 70 -6.08 -4.13 -2.83
N LEU A 71 -5.11 -4.82 -3.43
CA LEU A 71 -3.77 -4.99 -2.84
C LEU A 71 -3.03 -3.64 -2.81
N VAL A 72 -3.10 -2.87 -3.90
CA VAL A 72 -2.48 -1.54 -3.99
C VAL A 72 -3.16 -0.54 -3.05
N GLU A 73 -4.49 -0.57 -2.96
CA GLU A 73 -5.27 0.20 -1.98
C GLU A 73 -4.82 -0.13 -0.56
N THR A 74 -4.70 -1.42 -0.21
CA THR A 74 -4.21 -1.84 1.11
C THR A 74 -2.80 -1.31 1.40
N TYR A 75 -1.93 -1.30 0.38
CA TYR A 75 -0.60 -0.70 0.50
C TYR A 75 -0.66 0.80 0.78
N ILE A 76 -1.43 1.56 -0.01
CA ILE A 76 -1.54 3.02 0.11
C ILE A 76 -2.20 3.40 1.45
N CYS A 77 -3.29 2.73 1.82
CA CYS A 77 -4.01 2.97 3.07
C CYS A 77 -3.19 2.60 4.30
N GLY A 78 -2.35 1.57 4.20
CA GLY A 78 -1.41 1.18 5.25
C GLY A 78 -0.27 2.19 5.46
N LYS A 79 -0.15 3.21 4.61
CA LYS A 79 0.84 4.27 4.77
C LYS A 79 0.23 5.44 5.51
N HIS A 80 0.87 5.85 6.59
CA HIS A 80 0.48 7.02 7.37
C HIS A 80 0.88 8.36 6.72
N TYR A 81 1.04 8.38 5.39
CA TYR A 81 1.43 9.54 4.60
C TYR A 81 0.60 10.80 4.88
N TRP A 82 -0.72 10.66 5.03
CA TRP A 82 -1.59 11.79 5.29
C TRP A 82 -1.58 12.22 6.77
N LEU A 83 -1.43 11.27 7.69
CA LEU A 83 -1.27 11.56 9.11
C LEU A 83 0.04 12.33 9.37
N ASP A 84 1.12 11.92 8.71
CA ASP A 84 2.41 12.60 8.83
C ASP A 84 2.36 14.00 8.23
N ALA A 85 1.75 14.15 7.04
CA ALA A 85 1.56 15.44 6.38
C ALA A 85 0.63 16.41 7.15
N THR A 86 -0.30 15.87 7.96
CA THR A 86 -1.29 16.66 8.72
C THR A 86 -1.02 16.73 10.22
N SER A 87 0.08 16.13 10.70
CA SER A 87 0.43 16.04 12.13
C SER A 87 0.43 17.39 12.86
N ASN A 88 0.81 18.48 12.18
CA ASN A 88 0.82 19.83 12.73
C ASN A 88 -0.42 20.67 12.34
N ALA A 89 -1.28 20.18 11.45
CA ALA A 89 -2.44 20.92 10.98
C ALA A 89 -3.50 21.05 12.08
N GLY A 90 -3.74 20.01 12.88
CA GLY A 90 -4.78 20.02 13.91
C GLY A 90 -4.60 21.15 14.94
N SER A 91 -3.39 21.36 15.44
CA SER A 91 -3.09 22.44 16.39
C SER A 91 -3.17 23.83 15.74
N LEU A 92 -2.69 23.98 14.50
CA LEU A 92 -2.78 25.23 13.74
C LEU A 92 -4.24 25.62 13.43
N MET A 93 -5.09 24.64 13.15
CA MET A 93 -6.53 24.87 12.91
C MET A 93 -7.26 25.33 14.17
N THR A 94 -6.82 24.92 15.37
CA THR A 94 -7.40 25.44 16.63
C THR A 94 -7.00 26.89 16.94
N ALA A 95 -5.91 27.37 16.35
CA ALA A 95 -5.44 28.74 16.47
C ALA A 95 -5.99 29.66 15.36
N LEU A 96 -6.85 29.14 14.47
CA LEU A 96 -7.45 29.92 13.38
C LEU A 96 -8.37 31.01 13.90
N THR A 97 -8.09 32.24 13.48
CA THR A 97 -8.95 33.41 13.61
C THR A 97 -9.13 34.04 12.24
N TYR A 98 -10.16 34.87 12.07
CA TYR A 98 -10.37 35.58 10.80
C TYR A 98 -9.17 36.46 10.41
N GLU A 99 -8.46 37.01 11.40
CA GLU A 99 -7.31 37.88 11.19
C GLU A 99 -6.04 37.13 10.74
N ASN A 100 -5.92 35.84 11.08
CA ASN A 100 -4.73 35.04 10.76
C ASN A 100 -5.00 33.94 9.72
N ILE A 101 -6.22 33.85 9.18
CA ILE A 101 -6.66 32.75 8.31
C ILE A 101 -5.74 32.55 7.11
N GLN A 102 -5.31 33.62 6.47
CA GLN A 102 -4.40 33.55 5.33
C GLN A 102 -3.04 32.99 5.74
N ALA A 103 -2.44 33.52 6.81
CA ALA A 103 -1.14 33.09 7.29
C ALA A 103 -1.14 31.63 7.77
N VAL A 104 -2.20 31.21 8.47
CA VAL A 104 -2.35 29.82 8.92
C VAL A 104 -2.59 28.89 7.73
N MET A 105 -3.41 29.29 6.76
CA MET A 105 -3.66 28.50 5.55
C MET A 105 -2.38 28.34 4.72
N GLU A 106 -1.63 29.42 4.50
CA GLU A 106 -0.34 29.39 3.80
C GLU A 106 0.65 28.48 4.51
N LEU A 107 0.73 28.54 5.85
CA LEU A 107 1.61 27.69 6.63
C LEU A 107 1.23 26.20 6.53
N VAL A 108 -0.06 25.88 6.67
CA VAL A 108 -0.56 24.50 6.59
C VAL A 108 -0.32 23.93 5.19
N LEU A 109 -0.68 24.67 4.14
CA LEU A 109 -0.50 24.21 2.75
C LEU A 109 0.98 24.09 2.39
N SER A 110 1.82 25.05 2.80
CA SER A 110 3.26 24.99 2.54
C SER A 110 3.91 23.80 3.25
N HIS A 111 3.48 23.48 4.46
CA HIS A 111 4.01 22.34 5.20
C HIS A 111 3.57 21.00 4.56
N GLN A 112 2.30 20.89 4.14
CA GLN A 112 1.78 19.73 3.42
C GLN A 112 2.47 19.54 2.07
N LEU A 113 2.62 20.60 1.28
CA LEU A 113 3.33 20.57 -0.01
C LEU A 113 4.83 20.31 0.18
N GLY A 114 5.44 20.87 1.22
CA GLY A 114 6.82 20.59 1.62
C GLY A 114 7.02 19.11 1.92
N TYR A 115 6.18 18.52 2.77
CA TYR A 115 6.20 17.09 3.04
C TYR A 115 6.00 16.28 1.75
N PHE A 116 5.00 16.61 0.94
CA PHE A 116 4.74 15.97 -0.35
C PHE A 116 5.96 16.02 -1.29
N SER A 117 6.65 17.15 -1.38
CA SER A 117 7.82 17.34 -2.24
C SER A 117 9.01 16.44 -1.90
N GLN A 118 9.13 16.03 -0.63
CA GLN A 118 10.23 15.18 -0.14
C GLN A 118 9.92 13.68 -0.27
N HIS A 119 8.68 13.30 -0.56
CA HIS A 119 8.25 11.90 -0.58
C HIS A 119 7.92 11.44 -2.01
N GLU A 120 8.94 11.04 -2.77
CA GLU A 120 8.82 10.60 -4.17
C GLU A 120 7.78 9.47 -4.35
N GLU A 121 7.72 8.55 -3.40
CA GLU A 121 6.73 7.46 -3.39
C GLU A 121 5.29 7.97 -3.31
N MET A 122 5.03 8.97 -2.44
CA MET A 122 3.73 9.62 -2.33
C MET A 122 3.36 10.37 -3.62
N GLN A 123 4.33 11.05 -4.24
CA GLN A 123 4.12 11.73 -5.51
C GLN A 123 3.68 10.77 -6.62
N LYS A 124 4.36 9.61 -6.71
CA LYS A 124 4.02 8.55 -7.66
C LYS A 124 2.61 8.01 -7.42
N ILE A 125 2.21 7.85 -6.16
CA ILE A 125 0.86 7.40 -5.78
C ILE A 125 -0.20 8.45 -6.14
N VAL A 126 0.00 9.72 -5.78
CA VAL A 126 -0.96 10.80 -6.05
C VAL A 126 -1.12 11.06 -7.55
N CYS A 127 -0.01 11.10 -8.30
CA CYS A 127 -0.01 11.27 -9.75
C CYS A 127 -0.80 10.14 -10.44
N PHE A 128 -0.67 8.91 -9.94
CA PHE A 128 -1.44 7.78 -10.45
C PHE A 128 -2.96 7.91 -10.18
N ASN A 129 -3.35 8.26 -8.95
CA ASN A 129 -4.76 8.41 -8.59
C ASN A 129 -5.45 9.54 -9.38
N GLY A 130 -4.74 10.64 -9.64
CA GLY A 130 -5.25 11.77 -10.42
C GLY A 130 -5.55 11.43 -11.89
N VAL A 131 -4.91 10.39 -12.45
CA VAL A 131 -5.12 9.92 -13.83
C VAL A 131 -6.24 8.87 -13.91
N THR A 132 -6.50 8.12 -12.83
CA THR A 132 -7.41 6.96 -12.86
C THR A 132 -8.78 7.18 -12.21
N GLY A 133 -8.99 8.29 -11.49
CA GLY A 133 -10.34 8.73 -11.09
C GLY A 133 -11.05 7.82 -10.09
N TYR A 134 -10.35 7.30 -9.08
CA TYR A 134 -10.99 6.54 -7.99
C TYR A 134 -11.58 7.49 -6.92
N PRO A 135 -12.88 7.38 -6.58
CA PRO A 135 -13.46 8.06 -5.43
C PRO A 135 -13.06 7.34 -4.14
N ASP A 136 -12.38 8.08 -3.26
CA ASP A 136 -12.04 7.72 -1.87
C ASP A 136 -11.55 6.27 -1.65
N ILE A 137 -10.24 6.10 -1.86
CA ILE A 137 -9.48 4.86 -1.62
C ILE A 137 -9.40 4.46 -0.15
N CYS A 138 -9.67 5.37 0.80
CA CYS A 138 -9.57 5.06 2.24
C CYS A 138 -10.94 4.82 2.89
N GLY A 139 -12.03 5.29 2.29
CA GLY A 139 -13.38 5.19 2.86
C GLY A 139 -13.98 3.78 2.90
N LYS A 140 -13.46 2.82 2.13
CA LYS A 140 -14.04 1.45 2.02
C LYS A 140 -13.35 0.39 2.89
N THR A 141 -12.17 0.65 3.43
CA THR A 141 -11.37 -0.37 4.15
C THR A 141 -11.54 -0.36 5.67
N ALA A 142 -12.34 0.54 6.24
CA ALA A 142 -12.58 0.66 7.69
C ALA A 142 -13.20 -0.60 8.37
N GLY A 143 -13.49 -1.66 7.61
CA GLY A 143 -13.97 -2.95 8.14
C GLY A 143 -12.93 -4.09 8.13
N LYS A 144 -11.67 -3.86 7.70
CA LYS A 144 -10.65 -4.92 7.54
C LYS A 144 -9.38 -4.74 8.39
N GLU A 145 -9.46 -3.93 9.45
CA GLU A 145 -8.32 -3.68 10.36
C GLU A 145 -7.81 -4.93 11.10
N SER A 146 -8.56 -6.04 11.12
CA SER A 146 -8.19 -7.27 11.84
C SER A 146 -7.03 -8.09 11.23
N ILE A 147 -6.48 -7.68 10.08
CA ILE A 147 -5.40 -8.42 9.41
C ILE A 147 -4.00 -7.89 9.79
N LEU A 148 -3.89 -6.67 10.33
CA LEU A 148 -2.60 -6.02 10.55
C LEU A 148 -2.05 -6.08 11.98
N ASP A 149 -2.84 -6.51 12.98
CA ASP A 149 -2.37 -6.73 14.36
C ASP A 149 -1.74 -8.11 14.59
#